data_AF-A0A495Z9W9-F1
#
_entry.id   AF-A0A495Z9W9-F1
#
_cell.length_a   1.000
_cell.length_b   1.000
_cell.length_c   1.000
_cell.angle_alpha   90.00
_cell.angle_beta   90.00
_cell.angle_gamma   90.00
#
_symmetry.space_group_name_H-M   'P 1'
#
loop_
_entity.id
_entity.type
_entity.pdbx_description
1 polymer ?
#
loop_
_entity_poly.entity_id
_entity_poly.type
_entity_poly.pdbx_seq_one_letter_code
_entity_poly.pdbx_strand_id
1 'polypeptide(L)'
;MHKKQRRKRKWTQSKHVVSARKVYLKKRVRERRKAGDLLETIAAEFGLSKSTVCRWCQDIKVTPSTELEVIGLLKGEQIWRTSEIVKHSKFTRQAVMLALNSLLEKGVITKIKRGHYQKSGV
;
A
#
# COMPACT_ATOMS: atom_id res chain seq x y z
N MET A 1 -59.04 13.11 26.42
CA MET A 1 -58.54 13.12 25.02
C MET A 1 -57.07 13.49 24.98
N HIS A 2 -56.25 12.68 24.31
CA HIS A 2 -54.79 12.79 24.19
C HIS A 2 -54.33 13.96 23.30
N LYS A 3 -53.26 14.67 23.67
CA LYS A 3 -52.26 15.19 22.71
C LYS A 3 -50.84 15.12 23.28
N LYS A 4 -50.15 14.01 22.99
CA LYS A 4 -48.69 13.83 23.16
C LYS A 4 -47.97 14.78 22.19
N GLN A 5 -47.42 15.90 22.69
CA GLN A 5 -46.48 16.71 21.92
C GLN A 5 -45.13 15.99 21.84
N ARG A 6 -44.85 15.47 20.65
CA ARG A 6 -43.61 14.77 20.30
C ARG A 6 -42.41 15.72 20.35
N ARG A 7 -41.43 15.39 21.20
CA ARG A 7 -40.06 15.94 21.21
C ARG A 7 -39.45 15.86 19.80
N LYS A 8 -39.37 16.98 19.07
CA LYS A 8 -38.67 17.05 17.77
C LYS A 8 -37.17 16.95 18.02
N ARG A 9 -36.58 15.88 17.49
CA ARG A 9 -35.16 15.50 17.54
C ARG A 9 -34.29 16.53 16.80
N LYS A 10 -33.39 17.23 17.52
CA LYS A 10 -32.21 17.88 16.93
C LYS A 10 -31.18 16.79 16.61
N TRP A 11 -31.17 16.26 15.39
CA TRP A 11 -30.28 15.14 15.02
C TRP A 11 -29.85 15.18 13.55
N THR A 12 -29.25 16.28 13.06
CA THR A 12 -28.89 16.36 11.62
C THR A 12 -27.62 17.12 11.24
N GLN A 13 -26.75 17.54 12.16
CA GLN A 13 -25.49 18.21 11.76
C GLN A 13 -24.23 17.34 11.90
N SER A 14 -24.13 16.44 12.88
CA SER A 14 -22.89 15.67 13.10
C SER A 14 -22.65 14.52 12.12
N LYS A 15 -23.68 13.94 11.47
CA LYS A 15 -23.52 12.78 10.58
C LYS A 15 -22.89 13.11 9.22
N HIS A 16 -23.13 14.31 8.68
CA HIS A 16 -22.65 14.68 7.35
C HIS A 16 -21.15 14.97 7.31
N VAL A 17 -20.59 15.55 8.39
CA VAL A 17 -19.15 15.90 8.45
C VAL A 17 -18.27 14.65 8.55
N VAL A 18 -18.71 13.62 9.28
CA VAL A 18 -17.97 12.35 9.43
C VAL A 18 -17.89 11.58 8.10
N SER A 19 -18.91 11.74 7.25
CA SER A 19 -18.96 11.09 5.93
C SER A 19 -17.88 11.61 4.98
N ALA A 20 -17.73 12.93 4.86
CA ALA A 20 -16.78 13.55 3.93
C ALA A 20 -15.31 13.21 4.28
N ARG A 21 -14.97 13.25 5.58
CA ARG A 21 -13.62 12.91 6.06
C ARG A 21 -13.26 11.46 5.75
N LYS A 22 -14.20 10.52 5.92
CA LYS A 22 -13.99 9.10 5.61
C LYS A 22 -13.78 8.85 4.12
N VAL A 23 -14.53 9.55 3.26
CA VAL A 23 -14.38 9.47 1.80
C VAL A 23 -12.99 9.98 1.38
N TYR A 24 -12.54 11.12 1.92
CA TYR A 24 -11.23 11.68 1.65
C TYR A 24 -10.09 10.73 2.10
N LEU A 25 -10.16 10.20 3.32
CA LEU A 25 -9.21 9.22 3.85
C LEU A 25 -9.14 7.97 2.96
N LYS A 26 -10.30 7.42 2.57
CA LYS A 26 -10.34 6.25 1.69
C LYS A 26 -9.70 6.52 0.33
N LYS A 27 -9.91 7.70 -0.26
CA LYS A 27 -9.29 8.10 -1.52
C LYS A 27 -7.75 8.13 -1.39
N ARG A 28 -7.23 8.82 -0.37
CA ARG A 28 -5.79 8.95 -0.09
C ARG A 28 -5.13 7.59 0.16
N VAL A 29 -5.76 6.74 0.96
CA VAL A 29 -5.31 5.36 1.24
C VAL A 29 -5.22 4.54 -0.06
N ARG A 30 -6.21 4.65 -0.95
CA ARG A 30 -6.19 3.93 -2.23
C ARG A 30 -5.13 4.49 -3.19
N GLU A 31 -4.93 5.80 -3.25
CA GLU A 31 -3.86 6.42 -4.05
C GLU A 31 -2.48 5.92 -3.60
N ARG A 32 -2.23 5.93 -2.29
CA ARG A 32 -1.01 5.38 -1.67
C ARG A 32 -0.82 3.89 -1.97
N ARG A 33 -1.89 3.10 -1.87
CA ARG A 33 -1.80 1.66 -2.18
C ARG A 33 -1.55 1.38 -3.66
N LYS A 34 -2.13 2.19 -4.56
CA LYS A 34 -1.83 2.15 -6.01
C LYS A 34 -0.38 2.57 -6.30
N ALA A 35 0.14 3.55 -5.56
CA ALA A 35 1.54 3.94 -5.64
C ALA A 35 2.49 2.84 -5.16
N GLY A 36 1.97 1.84 -4.46
CA GLY A 36 2.74 0.75 -3.90
C GLY A 36 3.28 1.11 -2.52
N ASP A 37 2.47 1.62 -1.62
CA ASP A 37 2.83 1.64 -0.20
C ASP A 37 2.31 0.37 0.52
N LEU A 38 3.03 -0.08 1.55
CA LEU A 38 2.64 -1.21 2.39
C LEU A 38 1.40 -0.86 3.22
N LEU A 39 0.55 -1.86 3.47
CA LEU A 39 -0.65 -1.67 4.28
C LEU A 39 -0.33 -1.16 5.70
N GLU A 40 0.79 -1.59 6.28
CA GLU A 40 1.25 -1.17 7.61
C GLU A 40 1.71 0.28 7.64
N THR A 41 2.47 0.71 6.63
CA THR A 41 2.92 2.09 6.50
C THR A 41 1.73 3.04 6.33
N ILE A 42 0.77 2.68 5.46
CA ILE A 42 -0.46 3.45 5.27
C ILE A 42 -1.30 3.47 6.55
N ALA A 43 -1.41 2.33 7.25
CA ALA A 43 -2.14 2.23 8.52
C ALA A 43 -1.56 3.17 9.59
N ALA A 44 -0.23 3.14 9.79
CA ALA A 44 0.46 3.99 10.76
C ALA A 44 0.32 5.49 10.42
N GLU A 45 0.50 5.86 9.16
CA GLU A 45 0.44 7.27 8.72
C GLU A 45 -0.95 7.88 8.92
N PHE A 46 -2.01 7.14 8.62
CA PHE A 46 -3.38 7.63 8.70
C PHE A 46 -4.09 7.31 10.02
N GLY A 47 -3.39 6.66 10.98
CA GLY A 47 -3.98 6.22 12.24
C GLY A 47 -5.13 5.22 12.07
N LEU A 48 -5.02 4.34 11.06
CA LEU A 48 -6.02 3.34 10.72
C LEU A 48 -5.52 1.95 11.11
N SER A 49 -6.45 1.02 11.38
CA SER A 49 -6.07 -0.38 11.50
C SER A 49 -5.69 -0.98 10.15
N LYS A 50 -4.70 -1.90 10.15
CA LYS A 50 -4.28 -2.65 8.94
C LYS A 50 -5.47 -3.31 8.24
N SER A 51 -6.41 -3.87 9.01
CA SER A 51 -7.64 -4.50 8.50
C SER A 51 -8.53 -3.51 7.73
N THR A 52 -8.59 -2.24 8.17
CA THR A 52 -9.35 -1.19 7.48
C THR A 52 -8.72 -0.83 6.14
N VAL A 53 -7.40 -0.64 6.12
CA VAL A 53 -6.63 -0.35 4.91
C VAL A 53 -6.75 -1.51 3.92
N CYS A 54 -6.61 -2.76 4.39
CA CYS A 54 -6.80 -3.97 3.60
C CYS A 54 -8.19 -4.01 2.95
N ARG A 55 -9.26 -3.82 3.74
CA ARG A 55 -10.64 -3.80 3.23
C ARG A 55 -10.87 -2.70 2.19
N TRP A 56 -10.23 -1.54 2.32
CA TRP A 56 -10.39 -0.43 1.38
C TRP A 56 -9.60 -0.60 0.08
N CYS A 57 -8.60 -1.48 0.08
CA CYS A 57 -7.69 -1.71 -1.02
C CYS A 57 -7.68 -3.16 -1.52
N GLN A 58 -8.66 -3.98 -1.12
CA GLN A 58 -8.73 -5.41 -1.45
C GLN A 58 -8.71 -5.68 -2.96
N ASP A 59 -9.21 -4.73 -3.75
CA ASP A 59 -9.28 -4.77 -5.20
C ASP A 59 -7.99 -4.30 -5.89
N ILE A 60 -7.10 -3.64 -5.14
CA ILE A 60 -5.82 -3.14 -5.64
C ILE A 60 -4.80 -4.28 -5.49
N LYS A 61 -4.68 -5.08 -6.54
CA LYS A 61 -3.59 -6.05 -6.68
C LYS A 61 -2.30 -5.28 -6.89
N VAL A 62 -1.49 -5.17 -5.83
CA VAL A 62 -0.07 -4.82 -5.97
C VAL A 62 0.58 -6.06 -6.54
N THR A 63 0.92 -6.02 -7.82
CA THR A 63 0.96 -7.21 -8.65
C THR A 63 2.23 -8.04 -8.46
N PRO A 64 2.12 -9.38 -8.48
CA PRO A 64 3.25 -10.29 -8.68
C PRO A 64 4.00 -10.04 -10.00
N SER A 65 3.40 -9.32 -10.97
CA SER A 65 4.10 -8.93 -12.20
C SER A 65 5.28 -8.00 -11.96
N THR A 66 5.23 -7.15 -10.93
CA THR A 66 6.37 -6.29 -10.54
C THR A 66 7.47 -7.14 -9.93
N GLU A 67 7.13 -8.13 -9.11
CA GLU A 67 8.10 -9.09 -8.57
C GLU A 67 8.77 -9.90 -9.69
N LEU A 68 7.99 -10.43 -10.64
CA LEU A 68 8.52 -11.17 -11.79
C LEU A 68 9.42 -10.30 -12.68
N GLU A 69 9.05 -9.05 -12.91
CA GLU A 69 9.90 -8.11 -13.67
C GLU A 69 11.20 -7.82 -12.91
N VAL A 70 11.14 -7.54 -11.60
CA VAL A 70 12.33 -7.32 -10.77
C VAL A 70 13.21 -8.57 -10.73
N ILE A 71 12.65 -9.77 -10.58
CA ILE A 71 13.42 -11.03 -10.66
C ILE A 71 14.06 -11.18 -12.05
N GLY A 72 13.33 -10.84 -13.12
CA GLY A 72 13.84 -10.91 -14.49
C GLY A 72 14.98 -9.93 -14.77
N LEU A 73 15.01 -8.79 -14.07
CA LEU A 73 16.10 -7.82 -14.11
C LEU A 73 17.32 -8.31 -13.31
N LEU A 74 17.10 -8.91 -12.14
CA LEU A 74 18.15 -9.45 -11.29
C LEU A 74 18.72 -10.75 -11.91
N LYS A 75 19.62 -10.60 -12.88
CA LYS A 75 20.29 -11.72 -13.55
C LYS A 75 21.62 -12.07 -12.89
N GLY A 76 21.85 -13.37 -12.76
CA GLY A 76 23.09 -13.93 -12.20
C GLY A 76 23.35 -13.51 -10.75
N GLU A 77 24.62 -13.58 -10.34
CA GLU A 77 25.09 -13.21 -9.01
C GLU A 77 25.46 -11.72 -8.89
N GLN A 78 25.08 -10.89 -9.86
CA GLN A 78 25.40 -9.47 -9.84
C GLN A 78 24.64 -8.74 -8.72
N ILE A 79 25.29 -7.75 -8.11
CA ILE A 79 24.68 -6.83 -7.16
C ILE A 79 24.06 -5.67 -7.92
N TRP A 80 22.77 -5.45 -7.71
CA TRP A 80 21.99 -4.39 -8.35
C TRP A 80 21.60 -3.29 -7.36
N ARG A 81 21.70 -2.03 -7.80
CA ARG A 81 21.20 -0.89 -7.01
C ARG A 81 19.71 -0.68 -7.27
N THR A 82 18.97 -0.23 -6.25
CA THR A 82 17.56 0.15 -6.43
C THR A 82 17.37 1.16 -7.56
N SER A 83 18.27 2.14 -7.69
CA SER A 83 18.20 3.13 -8.77
C SER A 83 18.36 2.51 -10.16
N GLU A 84 19.14 1.44 -10.30
CA GLU A 84 19.32 0.73 -11.57
C GLU A 84 18.08 -0.11 -11.89
N ILE A 85 17.57 -0.84 -10.91
CA ILE A 85 16.34 -1.63 -11.06
C ILE A 85 15.17 -0.74 -11.48
N VAL A 86 15.06 0.46 -10.89
CA VAL A 86 14.04 1.44 -11.26
C VAL A 86 14.26 2.00 -12.68
N LYS A 87 15.51 2.22 -13.11
CA LYS A 87 15.80 2.67 -14.49
C LYS A 87 15.44 1.63 -15.54
N HIS A 88 15.61 0.35 -15.21
CA HIS A 88 15.33 -0.76 -16.12
C HIS A 88 13.91 -1.32 -16.02
N SER A 89 13.16 -0.87 -15.02
CA SER A 89 11.77 -1.25 -14.83
C SER A 89 10.83 -0.18 -15.38
N LYS A 90 9.65 -0.60 -15.83
CA LYS A 90 8.55 0.33 -16.16
C LYS A 90 7.76 0.80 -14.93
N PHE A 91 8.12 0.32 -13.74
CA PHE A 91 7.39 0.57 -12.50
C PHE A 91 7.97 1.76 -11.73
N THR A 92 7.13 2.35 -10.88
CA THR A 92 7.55 3.43 -9.99
C THR A 92 8.55 2.92 -8.95
N ARG A 93 9.38 3.83 -8.42
CA ARG A 93 10.34 3.49 -7.35
C ARG A 93 9.67 2.80 -6.15
N GLN A 94 8.48 3.24 -5.75
CA GLN A 94 7.72 2.64 -4.65
C GLN A 94 7.28 1.22 -4.98
N ALA A 95 6.72 0.97 -6.18
CA ALA A 95 6.34 -0.37 -6.61
C ALA A 95 7.54 -1.33 -6.65
N VAL A 96 8.68 -0.88 -7.17
CA VAL A 96 9.94 -1.65 -7.14
C VAL A 96 10.39 -1.94 -5.71
N MET A 97 10.32 -0.95 -4.81
CA MET A 97 10.68 -1.14 -3.39
C MET A 97 9.78 -2.17 -2.70
N LEU A 98 8.48 -2.19 -2.99
CA LEU A 98 7.60 -3.22 -2.46
C LEU A 98 7.96 -4.61 -2.98
N ALA A 99 8.19 -4.73 -4.28
CA ALA A 99 8.57 -5.99 -4.88
C ALA A 99 9.87 -6.50 -4.25
N LEU A 100 10.87 -5.64 -4.06
CA LEU A 100 12.12 -6.00 -3.39
C LEU A 100 11.90 -6.47 -1.94
N ASN A 101 11.06 -5.78 -1.16
CA ASN A 101 10.75 -6.21 0.20
C ASN A 101 10.02 -7.56 0.24
N SER A 102 9.04 -7.75 -0.63
CA SER A 102 8.31 -9.03 -0.76
C SER A 102 9.25 -10.17 -1.17
N LEU A 103 10.18 -9.93 -2.10
CA LEU A 103 11.17 -10.91 -2.53
C LEU A 103 12.20 -11.24 -1.44
N LEU A 104 12.55 -10.27 -0.60
CA LEU A 104 13.38 -10.48 0.58
C LEU A 104 12.69 -11.38 1.61
N GLU A 105 11.42 -11.12 1.90
CA GLU A 105 10.63 -11.96 2.82
C GLU A 105 10.51 -13.41 2.32
N LYS A 106 10.45 -13.60 1.00
CA LYS A 106 10.42 -14.93 0.35
C LYS A 106 11.79 -15.60 0.24
N GLY A 107 12.88 -14.92 0.59
CA GLY A 107 14.25 -15.44 0.45
C GLY A 107 14.77 -15.56 -0.99
N VAL A 108 14.03 -15.04 -1.98
CA VAL A 108 14.40 -15.10 -3.42
C VAL A 108 15.58 -14.18 -3.73
N ILE A 109 15.73 -13.11 -2.96
CA ILE A 109 16.84 -12.16 -3.08
C ILE A 109 17.46 -11.92 -1.71
N THR A 110 18.71 -11.46 -1.70
CA THR A 110 19.44 -11.04 -0.51
C THR A 110 19.77 -9.56 -0.57
N LYS A 111 19.84 -8.94 0.61
CA LYS A 111 20.21 -7.54 0.76
C LYS A 111 21.63 -7.46 1.33
N ILE A 112 22.58 -7.07 0.47
CA ILE A 112 23.99 -6.96 0.85
C ILE A 112 24.24 -5.71 1.69
N LYS A 113 23.66 -4.58 1.27
CA LYS A 113 23.74 -3.29 1.97
C LYS A 113 22.55 -2.41 1.59
N ARG A 114 22.45 -1.22 2.20
CA ARG A 114 21.36 -0.27 1.94
C ARG A 114 21.25 0.01 0.43
N GLY A 115 20.08 -0.29 -0.14
CA GLY A 115 19.77 -0.05 -1.55
C GLY A 115 20.46 -0.99 -2.56
N HIS A 116 21.12 -2.06 -2.10
CA HIS A 116 21.82 -3.02 -2.95
C HIS A 116 21.27 -4.43 -2.72
N TYR A 117 20.91 -5.10 -3.81
CA TYR A 117 20.21 -6.38 -3.80
C TYR A 117 20.89 -7.35 -4.75
N GLN A 118 20.90 -8.63 -4.40
CA GLN A 118 21.43 -9.71 -5.22
C GLN A 118 20.39 -10.82 -5.28
N LYS A 119 20.30 -11.54 -6.40
CA LYS A 119 19.44 -12.72 -6.47
C LYS A 119 20.06 -13.83 -5.62
N SER A 120 19.27 -14.45 -4.74
CA SER A 120 19.74 -15.63 -4.01
C SER A 120 19.94 -16.75 -5.03
N GLY A 121 21.15 -17.31 -5.09
CA GLY A 121 21.39 -18.54 -5.82
C GLY A 121 20.53 -19.64 -5.21
N VAL A 122 19.61 -20.19 -6.01
CA VAL A 122 19.10 -21.55 -5.82
C VAL A 122 19.99 -22.45 -6.66
#